data_AF-W2XVC7-F1
#
_entry.id   AF-W2XVC7-F1
#
_cell.length_a   1.000
_cell.length_b   1.000
_cell.length_c   1.000
_cell.angle_alpha   90.00
_cell.angle_beta   90.00
_cell.angle_gamma   90.00
#
_symmetry.space_group_name_H-M   'P 1'
#
loop_
_entity.id
_entity.type
_entity.pdbx_description
1 polymer ?
#
loop_
_entity_poly.entity_id
_entity_poly.type
_entity_poly.pdbx_seq_one_letter_code
_entity_poly.pdbx_strand_id
1 'polypeptide(L)'
;MSVQPSEICARTLEEIQKLLINQDQDTNGVTGNTLVPNDCKELVEADVMDARSDEEQKSLCGNSCYDTLNAKYKIMLDNDCYASDDADEEASGKLQAAAYQIACQTNVDGKYCIPMLGELVKEAGTTFSLCDDIVSELGCCFQSYRQYMLLGTAASVIAMDEAQKECTDDGVGGLDQMCPCSYNQHAFTNTTFCSRTLHFHLSL
;
A
#
# COMPACT_ATOMS: atom_id res chain seq x y z
N MET A 1 9.77 29.79 -9.96
CA MET A 1 8.71 29.30 -10.87
C MET A 1 8.07 28.13 -10.17
N SER A 2 6.80 28.23 -9.77
CA SER A 2 6.05 27.10 -9.22
C SER A 2 5.74 26.15 -10.37
N VAL A 3 6.25 24.94 -10.33
CA VAL A 3 5.89 23.86 -11.26
C VAL A 3 4.42 23.52 -10.99
N GLN A 4 3.58 23.46 -12.03
CA GLN A 4 2.16 23.15 -11.85
C GLN A 4 1.98 21.65 -11.49
N PRO A 5 0.97 21.27 -10.69
CA PRO A 5 0.71 19.86 -10.37
C PRO A 5 0.66 18.97 -11.60
N SER A 6 0.04 19.42 -12.70
CA SER A 6 -0.03 18.69 -13.97
C SER A 6 1.34 18.41 -14.62
N GLU A 7 2.31 19.32 -14.50
CA GLU A 7 3.68 19.11 -15.01
C GLU A 7 4.44 18.09 -14.15
N ILE A 8 4.23 18.11 -12.82
CA ILE A 8 4.82 17.12 -11.91
C ILE A 8 4.26 15.73 -12.20
N CYS A 9 2.94 15.62 -12.38
CA CYS A 9 2.27 14.37 -12.70
C CYS A 9 2.76 13.78 -14.02
N ALA A 10 2.76 14.57 -15.10
CA ALA A 10 3.20 14.10 -16.42
C ALA A 10 4.66 13.63 -16.41
N ARG A 11 5.56 14.41 -15.80
CA ARG A 11 6.98 14.04 -15.69
C ARG A 11 7.17 12.78 -14.86
N THR A 12 6.50 12.68 -13.72
CA THR A 12 6.65 11.54 -12.81
C THR A 12 6.10 10.27 -13.45
N LEU A 13 5.00 10.37 -14.21
CA LEU A 13 4.47 9.25 -15.00
C LEU A 13 5.46 8.79 -16.08
N GLU A 14 6.07 9.73 -16.81
CA GLU A 14 7.10 9.39 -17.80
C GLU A 14 8.32 8.72 -17.14
N GLU A 15 8.75 9.20 -15.97
CA GLU A 15 9.82 8.59 -15.19
C GLU A 15 9.46 7.17 -14.74
N ILE A 16 8.23 6.92 -14.28
CA ILE A 16 7.74 5.57 -13.96
C ILE A 16 7.80 4.68 -15.20
N GLN A 17 7.30 5.15 -16.36
CA GLN A 17 7.32 4.36 -17.60
C GLN A 17 8.74 4.00 -18.04
N LYS A 18 9.71 4.91 -17.87
CA LYS A 18 11.13 4.64 -18.16
C LYS A 18 11.74 3.59 -17.24
N LEU A 19 11.27 3.45 -16.01
CA LEU A 19 11.71 2.38 -15.10
C LEU A 19 11.27 1.00 -15.60
N LEU A 20 10.16 0.91 -16.34
CA LEU A 20 9.60 -0.37 -16.81
C LEU A 20 10.27 -0.91 -18.08
N ILE A 21 11.19 -0.15 -18.69
CA ILE A 21 11.98 -0.54 -19.85
C ILE A 21 13.46 -0.62 -19.45
N ASN A 22 14.25 -1.47 -20.11
CA ASN A 22 15.69 -1.49 -19.87
C ASN A 22 16.40 -0.37 -20.67
N GLN A 23 17.65 -0.06 -20.29
CA GLN A 23 18.44 1.02 -20.90
C GLN A 23 18.64 0.86 -22.43
N ASP A 24 18.72 -0.38 -22.90
CA ASP A 24 18.82 -0.68 -24.33
C ASP A 24 17.50 -0.38 -25.08
N GLN A 25 16.34 -0.63 -24.46
CA GLN A 25 15.02 -0.33 -25.02
C GLN A 25 14.69 1.16 -24.97
N ASP A 26 15.18 1.89 -23.97
CA ASP A 26 15.11 3.36 -23.92
C ASP A 26 15.94 4.00 -25.05
N THR A 27 17.13 3.44 -25.33
CA THR A 27 18.05 3.99 -26.34
C THR A 27 17.68 3.60 -27.77
N ASN A 28 17.25 2.35 -27.99
CA ASN A 28 17.09 1.78 -29.34
C ASN A 28 15.63 1.51 -29.72
N GLY A 29 14.68 1.76 -28.83
CA GLY A 29 13.28 1.41 -29.00
C GLY A 29 12.99 -0.07 -28.73
N VAL A 30 11.71 -0.37 -28.50
CA VAL A 30 11.24 -1.74 -28.21
C VAL A 30 11.16 -2.55 -29.50
N THR A 31 11.99 -3.59 -29.64
CA THR A 31 12.05 -4.46 -30.82
C THR A 31 11.32 -5.78 -30.58
N GLY A 32 10.26 -6.05 -31.35
CA GLY A 32 9.29 -7.09 -31.00
C GLY A 32 8.48 -6.65 -29.77
N ASN A 33 7.21 -7.03 -29.64
CA ASN A 33 6.31 -6.55 -28.58
C ASN A 33 6.68 -7.07 -27.17
N THR A 34 7.97 -7.15 -26.81
CA THR A 34 8.47 -7.76 -25.58
C THR A 34 9.45 -6.81 -24.91
N LEU A 35 9.04 -6.30 -23.74
CA LEU A 35 9.93 -5.59 -22.83
C LEU A 35 10.83 -6.59 -22.11
N VAL A 36 12.14 -6.31 -22.08
CA VAL A 36 13.10 -7.15 -21.36
C VAL A 36 12.83 -7.03 -19.86
N PRO A 37 12.77 -8.15 -19.11
CA PRO A 37 12.56 -8.09 -17.66
C PRO A 37 13.61 -7.22 -16.95
N ASN A 38 13.14 -6.43 -16.00
CA ASN A 38 13.96 -5.68 -15.05
C ASN A 38 13.22 -5.64 -13.70
N ASP A 39 13.93 -5.32 -12.62
CA ASP A 39 13.39 -5.37 -11.26
C ASP A 39 12.11 -4.54 -11.08
N CYS A 40 12.01 -3.36 -11.71
CA CYS A 40 10.83 -2.49 -11.63
C CYS A 40 9.62 -3.10 -12.34
N LYS A 41 9.86 -3.67 -13.52
CA LYS A 41 8.83 -4.32 -14.33
C LYS A 41 8.30 -5.56 -13.63
N GLU A 42 9.19 -6.42 -13.13
CA GLU A 42 8.80 -7.60 -12.35
C GLU A 42 8.02 -7.21 -11.11
N LEU A 43 8.41 -6.12 -10.42
CA LEU A 43 7.70 -5.63 -9.25
C LEU A 43 6.28 -5.12 -9.57
N VAL A 44 6.12 -4.37 -10.67
CA VAL A 44 4.80 -3.89 -11.11
C VAL A 44 3.92 -5.06 -11.59
N GLU A 45 4.48 -6.01 -12.33
CA GLU A 45 3.78 -7.21 -12.80
C GLU A 45 3.38 -8.14 -11.65
N ALA A 46 4.13 -8.15 -10.54
CA ALA A 46 3.83 -8.96 -9.37
C ALA A 46 2.65 -8.46 -8.52
N ASP A 47 2.17 -7.23 -8.76
CA ASP A 47 1.18 -6.49 -7.95
C ASP A 47 1.46 -6.57 -6.44
N VAL A 48 2.02 -5.52 -5.85
CA VAL A 48 2.45 -5.56 -4.44
C VAL A 48 1.34 -5.87 -3.43
N MET A 49 0.05 -5.80 -3.81
CA MET A 49 -1.10 -6.16 -2.97
C MET A 49 -1.56 -7.61 -3.12
N ASP A 50 -1.10 -8.36 -4.11
CA ASP A 50 -1.47 -9.77 -4.28
C ASP A 50 -1.05 -10.61 -3.06
N ALA A 51 -1.97 -11.48 -2.62
CA ALA A 51 -1.73 -12.35 -1.48
C ALA A 51 -0.62 -13.38 -1.78
N ARG A 52 0.37 -13.44 -0.91
CA ARG A 52 1.54 -14.32 -1.00
C ARG A 52 2.03 -14.69 0.41
N SER A 53 2.94 -15.65 0.51
CA SER A 53 3.56 -15.97 1.81
C SER A 53 4.39 -14.80 2.35
N ASP A 54 4.65 -14.78 3.66
CA ASP A 54 5.54 -13.78 4.27
C ASP A 54 6.95 -13.78 3.65
N GLU A 55 7.50 -14.96 3.33
CA GLU A 55 8.82 -15.08 2.70
C GLU A 55 8.83 -14.46 1.29
N GLU A 56 7.78 -14.69 0.51
CA GLU A 56 7.61 -14.08 -0.82
C GLU A 56 7.39 -12.57 -0.71
N GLN A 57 6.58 -12.12 0.26
CA GLN A 57 6.38 -10.69 0.54
C GLN A 57 7.68 -10.02 0.94
N LYS A 58 8.49 -10.66 1.78
CA LYS A 58 9.82 -10.17 2.15
C LYS A 58 10.74 -10.04 0.95
N SER A 59 10.73 -11.01 0.04
CA SER A 59 11.51 -10.96 -1.19
C SER A 59 11.05 -9.81 -2.09
N LEU A 60 9.74 -9.62 -2.22
CA LEU A 60 9.15 -8.51 -2.97
C LEU A 60 9.53 -7.15 -2.37
N CYS A 61 9.46 -7.03 -1.04
CA CYS A 61 9.88 -5.84 -0.30
C CYS A 61 11.39 -5.58 -0.37
N GLY A 62 12.19 -6.60 -0.71
CA GLY A 62 13.63 -6.51 -0.96
C GLY A 62 14.00 -6.25 -2.43
N ASN A 63 13.02 -6.11 -3.33
CA ASN A 63 13.27 -5.79 -4.73
C ASN A 63 13.99 -4.43 -4.86
N SER A 64 15.02 -4.37 -5.70
CA SER A 64 15.90 -3.20 -5.76
C SER A 64 15.20 -1.94 -6.27
N CYS A 65 14.09 -2.08 -6.99
CA CYS A 65 13.31 -0.97 -7.52
C CYS A 65 12.20 -0.49 -6.56
N TYR A 66 11.94 -1.21 -5.46
CA TYR A 66 10.81 -0.92 -4.57
C TYR A 66 10.83 0.53 -4.07
N ASP A 67 11.95 0.98 -3.50
CA ASP A 67 12.11 2.35 -2.99
C ASP A 67 11.90 3.41 -4.09
N THR A 68 12.37 3.12 -5.30
CA THR A 68 12.26 4.04 -6.43
C THR A 68 10.81 4.20 -6.84
N LEU A 69 10.09 3.10 -7.06
CA LEU A 69 8.67 3.12 -7.43
C LEU A 69 7.83 3.72 -6.30
N ASN A 70 8.05 3.30 -5.06
CA ASN A 70 7.36 3.85 -3.89
C ASN A 70 7.51 5.38 -3.80
N ALA A 71 8.73 5.92 -4.01
CA ALA A 71 8.97 7.36 -4.02
C ALA A 71 8.24 8.09 -5.17
N LYS A 72 8.20 7.50 -6.37
CA LYS A 72 7.47 8.09 -7.50
C LYS A 72 5.97 8.09 -7.27
N TYR A 73 5.40 6.99 -6.79
CA TYR A 73 3.98 6.91 -6.46
C TYR A 73 3.60 7.83 -5.29
N LYS A 74 4.48 8.03 -4.31
CA LYS A 74 4.31 9.06 -3.27
C LYS A 74 4.21 10.46 -3.87
N ILE A 75 5.06 10.81 -4.83
CA ILE A 75 4.99 12.10 -5.53
C ILE A 75 3.66 12.22 -6.28
N MET A 76 3.22 11.17 -6.96
CA MET A 76 1.92 11.17 -7.67
C MET A 76 0.75 11.43 -6.72
N LEU A 77 0.74 10.79 -5.56
CA LEU A 77 -0.29 11.00 -4.52
C LEU A 77 -0.24 12.40 -3.91
N ASP A 78 0.95 12.89 -3.55
CA ASP A 78 1.12 14.22 -2.93
C ASP A 78 0.74 15.37 -3.87
N ASN A 79 0.64 15.12 -5.18
CA ASN A 79 0.28 16.10 -6.19
C ASN A 79 -1.09 15.83 -6.83
N ASP A 80 -1.90 14.95 -6.23
CA ASP A 80 -3.26 14.60 -6.67
C ASP A 80 -3.33 14.20 -8.15
N CYS A 81 -2.33 13.44 -8.61
CA CYS A 81 -2.17 13.08 -10.02
C CYS A 81 -3.21 12.09 -10.56
N TYR A 82 -4.08 11.57 -9.69
CA TYR A 82 -5.14 10.61 -10.01
C TYR A 82 -6.53 11.23 -9.94
N ALA A 83 -6.65 12.55 -9.75
CA ALA A 83 -7.94 13.24 -9.79
C ALA A 83 -8.67 12.93 -11.10
N SER A 84 -9.89 12.41 -10.99
CA SER A 84 -10.74 12.06 -12.13
C SER A 84 -12.18 12.49 -11.86
N ASP A 85 -12.97 12.68 -12.91
CA ASP A 85 -14.42 12.82 -12.78
C ASP A 85 -15.13 11.47 -12.57
N ASP A 86 -14.43 10.36 -12.86
CA ASP A 86 -14.84 9.01 -12.50
C ASP A 86 -14.20 8.60 -11.16
N ALA A 87 -15.06 8.39 -10.16
CA ALA A 87 -14.63 8.05 -8.80
C ALA A 87 -13.97 6.66 -8.70
N ASP A 88 -14.34 5.71 -9.57
CA ASP A 88 -13.74 4.37 -9.59
C ASP A 88 -12.35 4.42 -10.21
N GLU A 89 -12.16 5.21 -11.27
CA GLU A 89 -10.83 5.45 -11.87
C GLU A 89 -9.89 6.19 -10.91
N GLU A 90 -10.38 7.24 -10.24
CA GLU A 90 -9.62 7.98 -9.23
C GLU A 90 -9.19 7.07 -8.08
N ALA A 91 -10.14 6.30 -7.52
CA ALA A 91 -9.87 5.36 -6.44
C ALA A 91 -8.85 4.30 -6.86
N SER A 92 -9.01 3.71 -8.04
CA SER A 92 -8.10 2.69 -8.58
C SER A 92 -6.66 3.23 -8.68
N GLY A 93 -6.48 4.42 -9.24
CA GLY A 93 -5.17 5.06 -9.35
C GLY A 93 -4.53 5.39 -7.99
N LYS A 94 -5.33 5.92 -7.04
CA LYS A 94 -4.86 6.24 -5.69
C LYS A 94 -4.47 4.99 -4.91
N LEU A 95 -5.29 3.94 -4.97
CA LEU A 95 -5.01 2.65 -4.33
C LEU A 95 -3.75 2.00 -4.92
N GLN A 96 -3.62 1.94 -6.26
CA GLN A 96 -2.43 1.39 -6.90
C GLN A 96 -1.14 2.11 -6.47
N ALA A 97 -1.17 3.44 -6.37
CA ALA A 97 -0.02 4.20 -5.91
C ALA A 97 0.27 4.01 -4.41
N ALA A 98 -0.78 3.94 -3.59
CA ALA A 98 -0.64 3.79 -2.14
C ALA A 98 -0.23 2.37 -1.72
N ALA A 99 -0.47 1.37 -2.57
CA ALA A 99 -0.09 -0.01 -2.35
C ALA A 99 1.38 -0.18 -1.95
N TYR A 100 2.28 0.54 -2.61
CA TYR A 100 3.72 0.53 -2.30
C TYR A 100 4.09 1.12 -0.93
N GLN A 101 3.20 1.91 -0.34
CA GLN A 101 3.43 2.47 0.99
C GLN A 101 2.95 1.54 2.11
N ILE A 102 2.06 0.59 1.82
CA ILE A 102 1.49 -0.32 2.82
C ILE A 102 1.94 -1.79 2.66
N ALA A 103 2.27 -2.24 1.45
CA ALA A 103 2.53 -3.66 1.19
C ALA A 103 3.70 -4.24 2.01
N CYS A 104 4.64 -3.40 2.47
CA CYS A 104 5.74 -3.82 3.33
C CYS A 104 5.56 -3.48 4.82
N GLN A 105 4.33 -3.11 5.23
CA GLN A 105 3.97 -2.96 6.63
C GLN A 105 3.94 -4.32 7.31
N THR A 106 4.63 -4.42 8.44
CA THR A 106 4.58 -5.58 9.33
C THR A 106 3.91 -5.21 10.66
N ASN A 107 3.42 -6.22 11.36
CA ASN A 107 2.98 -6.10 12.75
C ASN A 107 4.16 -6.27 13.73
N VAL A 108 3.88 -6.33 15.03
CA VAL A 108 4.89 -6.48 16.08
C VAL A 108 5.67 -7.80 16.01
N ASP A 109 5.07 -8.85 15.45
CA ASP A 109 5.68 -10.17 15.29
C ASP A 109 6.48 -10.28 13.97
N GLY A 110 6.56 -9.20 13.20
CA GLY A 110 7.22 -9.17 11.90
C GLY A 110 6.43 -9.85 10.77
N LYS A 111 5.14 -10.13 10.99
CA LYS A 111 4.21 -10.66 9.98
C LYS A 111 3.74 -9.54 9.06
N TYR A 112 3.76 -9.76 7.74
CA TYR A 112 3.30 -8.75 6.80
C TYR A 112 1.79 -8.63 6.80
N CYS A 113 1.29 -7.40 6.90
CA CYS A 113 -0.14 -7.15 7.05
C CYS A 113 -0.97 -7.65 5.86
N ILE A 114 -0.46 -7.55 4.63
CA ILE A 114 -1.19 -7.94 3.41
C ILE A 114 -1.29 -9.48 3.28
N PRO A 115 -0.20 -10.25 3.36
CA PRO A 115 -0.25 -11.71 3.55
C PRO A 115 -1.21 -12.16 4.64
N MET A 116 -1.09 -11.57 5.84
CA MET A 116 -1.95 -11.91 6.98
C MET A 116 -3.43 -11.70 6.68
N LEU A 117 -3.81 -10.57 6.07
CA LEU A 117 -5.20 -10.35 5.63
C LEU A 117 -5.67 -11.42 4.64
N GLY A 118 -4.83 -11.76 3.65
CA GLY A 118 -5.16 -12.78 2.66
C GLY A 118 -5.32 -14.18 3.27
N GLU A 119 -4.46 -14.54 4.23
CA GLU A 119 -4.54 -15.81 4.97
C GLU A 119 -5.81 -15.87 5.83
N LEU A 120 -6.09 -14.84 6.61
CA LEU A 120 -7.28 -14.80 7.48
C LEU A 120 -8.58 -14.89 6.66
N VAL A 121 -8.69 -14.13 5.57
CA VAL A 121 -9.85 -14.20 4.66
C VAL A 121 -10.01 -15.60 4.05
N LYS A 122 -8.90 -16.24 3.68
CA LYS A 122 -8.91 -17.60 3.14
C LYS A 122 -9.32 -18.65 4.18
N GLU A 123 -8.84 -18.52 5.42
CA GLU A 123 -9.13 -19.45 6.51
C GLU A 123 -10.56 -19.31 7.05
N ALA A 124 -11.05 -18.07 7.15
CA ALA A 124 -12.42 -17.72 7.53
C ALA A 124 -13.48 -18.45 6.66
N GLY A 125 -13.21 -18.62 5.36
CA GLY A 125 -14.13 -19.31 4.45
C GLY A 125 -15.48 -18.60 4.36
N THR A 126 -16.59 -19.36 4.34
CA THR A 126 -17.94 -18.79 4.11
C THR A 126 -18.76 -18.54 5.39
N THR A 127 -18.25 -18.93 6.54
CA THR A 127 -18.94 -18.84 7.83
C THR A 127 -17.92 -18.41 8.87
N PHE A 128 -17.74 -17.09 8.97
CA PHE A 128 -16.76 -16.47 9.85
C PHE A 128 -17.38 -15.32 10.65
N SER A 129 -16.77 -15.04 11.79
CA SER A 129 -16.92 -13.80 12.55
C SER A 129 -15.93 -12.79 12.01
N LEU A 130 -16.40 -11.68 11.42
CA LEU A 130 -15.52 -10.62 10.93
C LEU A 130 -14.58 -10.12 12.05
N CYS A 131 -15.12 -10.01 13.26
CA CYS A 131 -14.42 -9.44 14.39
C CYS A 131 -13.44 -10.41 15.02
N ASP A 132 -13.85 -11.65 15.28
CA ASP A 132 -12.98 -12.63 15.94
C ASP A 132 -11.96 -13.24 14.97
N ASP A 133 -12.39 -13.59 13.75
CA ASP A 133 -11.56 -14.39 12.83
C ASP A 133 -10.65 -13.52 11.93
N ILE A 134 -10.93 -12.22 11.79
CA ILE A 134 -10.19 -11.34 10.87
C ILE A 134 -9.69 -10.08 11.57
N VAL A 135 -10.59 -9.22 12.05
CA VAL A 135 -10.23 -7.88 12.52
C VAL A 135 -9.38 -7.93 13.80
N SER A 136 -9.74 -8.79 14.76
CA SER A 136 -8.97 -9.02 15.98
C SER A 136 -7.58 -9.55 15.67
N GLU A 137 -7.47 -10.55 14.78
CA GLU A 137 -6.20 -11.19 14.41
C GLU A 137 -5.27 -10.26 13.62
N LEU A 138 -5.81 -9.33 12.83
CA LEU A 138 -5.01 -8.30 12.16
C LEU A 138 -4.39 -7.30 13.13
N GLY A 139 -5.06 -7.01 14.26
CA GLY A 139 -4.62 -6.00 15.22
C GLY A 139 -4.31 -4.65 14.56
N CYS A 140 -3.09 -4.13 14.74
CA CYS A 140 -2.69 -2.84 14.17
C CYS A 140 -2.72 -2.80 12.63
N CYS A 141 -2.62 -3.98 11.97
CA CYS A 141 -2.68 -4.07 10.52
C CYS A 141 -4.06 -3.68 9.99
N PHE A 142 -5.12 -3.93 10.76
CA PHE A 142 -6.48 -3.54 10.38
C PHE A 142 -6.56 -2.03 10.16
N GLN A 143 -6.09 -1.24 11.12
CA GLN A 143 -6.18 0.22 11.00
C GLN A 143 -5.25 0.77 9.92
N SER A 144 -4.05 0.20 9.75
CA SER A 144 -3.16 0.52 8.64
C SER A 144 -3.84 0.26 7.28
N TYR A 145 -4.49 -0.90 7.13
CA TYR A 145 -5.24 -1.27 5.93
C TYR A 145 -6.49 -0.40 5.73
N ARG A 146 -7.21 -0.06 6.79
CA ARG A 146 -8.32 0.88 6.74
C ARG A 146 -7.88 2.23 6.18
N GLN A 147 -6.76 2.80 6.64
CA GLN A 147 -6.23 4.05 6.08
C GLN A 147 -5.91 3.95 4.59
N TYR A 148 -5.44 2.78 4.12
CA TYR A 148 -5.27 2.51 2.70
C TYR A 148 -6.63 2.53 1.96
N MET A 149 -7.63 1.83 2.48
CA MET A 149 -8.97 1.80 1.88
C MET A 149 -9.72 3.14 1.92
N LEU A 150 -9.29 4.11 2.75
CA LEU A 150 -9.81 5.48 2.71
C LEU A 150 -9.49 6.21 1.39
N LEU A 151 -8.51 5.72 0.63
CA LEU A 151 -8.21 6.21 -0.73
C LEU A 151 -9.10 5.56 -1.80
N GLY A 152 -9.89 4.56 -1.43
CA GLY A 152 -10.81 3.86 -2.30
C GLY A 152 -12.12 4.61 -2.53
N THR A 153 -13.12 3.88 -2.99
CA THR A 153 -14.46 4.41 -3.23
C THR A 153 -15.20 4.68 -1.92
N ALA A 154 -16.27 5.48 -1.97
CA ALA A 154 -17.12 5.72 -0.80
C ALA A 154 -17.66 4.43 -0.16
N ALA A 155 -17.96 3.41 -0.98
CA ALA A 155 -18.38 2.10 -0.49
C ALA A 155 -17.28 1.39 0.30
N SER A 156 -16.03 1.51 -0.13
CA SER A 156 -14.87 0.95 0.58
C SER A 156 -14.68 1.62 1.93
N VAL A 157 -14.84 2.96 1.99
CA VAL A 157 -14.77 3.73 3.24
C VAL A 157 -15.85 3.28 4.22
N ILE A 158 -17.11 3.21 3.75
CA ILE A 158 -18.24 2.78 4.58
C ILE A 158 -18.01 1.37 5.11
N ALA A 159 -17.58 0.43 4.27
CA ALA A 159 -17.33 -0.95 4.71
C ALA A 159 -16.27 -1.04 5.81
N MET A 160 -15.19 -0.25 5.71
CA MET A 160 -14.16 -0.23 6.75
C MET A 160 -14.63 0.46 8.05
N ASP A 161 -15.43 1.52 7.93
CA ASP A 161 -16.01 2.20 9.08
C ASP A 161 -17.03 1.32 9.82
N GLU A 162 -17.85 0.59 9.07
CA GLU A 162 -18.80 -0.39 9.61
C GLU A 162 -18.06 -1.53 10.29
N ALA A 163 -17.03 -2.12 9.67
CA ALA A 163 -16.21 -3.16 10.27
C ALA A 163 -15.53 -2.70 11.57
N GLN A 164 -14.95 -1.50 11.57
CA GLN A 164 -14.34 -0.94 12.78
C GLN A 164 -15.38 -0.76 13.89
N LYS A 165 -16.55 -0.22 13.54
CA LYS A 165 -17.64 0.03 14.49
C LYS A 165 -18.18 -1.26 15.08
N GLU A 166 -18.53 -2.23 14.24
CA GLU A 166 -19.05 -3.54 14.65
C GLU A 166 -18.10 -4.21 15.64
N CYS A 167 -16.82 -4.30 15.30
CA CYS A 167 -15.85 -4.98 16.14
C CYS A 167 -15.52 -4.22 17.42
N THR A 168 -15.56 -2.87 17.39
CA THR A 168 -15.44 -2.07 18.61
C THR A 168 -16.64 -2.29 19.54
N ASP A 169 -17.85 -2.34 18.97
CA ASP A 169 -19.10 -2.58 19.73
C ASP A 169 -19.10 -4.01 20.35
N ASP A 170 -18.45 -4.98 19.70
CA ASP A 170 -18.22 -6.34 20.19
C ASP A 170 -17.02 -6.47 21.16
N GLY A 171 -16.30 -5.38 21.41
CA GLY A 171 -15.25 -5.29 22.44
C GLY A 171 -13.82 -5.54 21.94
N VAL A 172 -13.59 -5.61 20.62
CA VAL A 172 -12.25 -5.66 20.03
C VAL A 172 -11.55 -4.30 20.23
N GLY A 173 -10.44 -4.31 20.97
CA GLY A 173 -9.67 -3.11 21.30
C GLY A 173 -8.53 -2.82 20.31
N GLY A 174 -8.00 -1.58 20.35
CA GLY A 174 -6.80 -1.20 19.60
C GLY A 174 -6.99 -0.97 18.10
N LEU A 175 -8.24 -1.03 17.60
CA LEU A 175 -8.58 -0.82 16.19
C LEU A 175 -8.39 0.64 15.72
N ASP A 176 -8.11 1.57 16.63
CA ASP A 176 -7.77 2.96 16.33
C ASP A 176 -6.26 3.16 16.08
N GLN A 177 -5.43 2.15 16.35
CA GLN A 177 -3.98 2.24 16.28
C GLN A 177 -3.41 1.58 15.02
N MET A 178 -2.82 2.39 14.14
CA MET A 178 -2.01 1.88 13.03
C MET A 178 -0.72 1.23 13.54
N CYS A 179 -0.20 0.27 12.78
CA CYS A 179 1.11 -0.29 13.07
C CYS A 179 2.19 0.81 13.08
N PRO A 180 3.20 0.71 13.95
CA PRO A 180 4.33 1.63 13.96
C PRO A 180 5.06 1.73 12.62
N CYS A 181 5.48 2.93 12.24
CA CYS A 181 6.29 3.15 11.05
C CYS A 181 7.67 2.48 11.12
N SER A 182 8.17 2.15 12.32
CA SER A 182 9.37 1.33 12.48
C SER A 182 9.20 -0.09 11.94
N TYR A 183 7.97 -0.54 11.72
CA TYR A 183 7.64 -1.86 11.16
C TYR A 183 7.37 -1.80 9.65
N ASN A 184 7.68 -0.68 9.01
CA ASN A 184 7.65 -0.53 7.56
C ASN A 184 8.94 0.13 7.11
N GLN A 185 9.85 -0.67 6.57
CA GLN A 185 11.17 -0.22 6.14
C GLN A 185 11.13 0.87 5.04
N HIS A 186 10.00 0.97 4.33
CA HIS A 186 9.78 1.87 3.20
C HIS A 186 8.88 3.06 3.56
N ALA A 187 8.59 3.26 4.85
CA ALA A 187 7.71 4.32 5.31
C ALA A 187 8.33 5.71 5.11
N PHE A 188 7.56 6.60 4.48
CA PHE A 188 7.89 8.02 4.43
C PHE A 188 7.59 8.73 5.74
N THR A 189 8.23 9.88 5.95
CA THR A 189 8.06 10.64 7.19
C THR A 189 6.61 11.06 7.45
N ASN A 190 5.86 11.36 6.40
CA ASN A 190 4.48 11.81 6.43
C ASN A 190 3.49 10.77 5.87
N THR A 191 3.86 9.49 5.87
CA THR A 191 2.90 8.46 5.44
C THR A 191 1.73 8.36 6.42
N THR A 192 0.55 8.05 5.89
CA THR A 192 -0.72 7.96 6.64
C THR A 192 -1.10 6.51 6.97
N PHE A 193 -0.28 5.52 6.59
CA PHE A 193 -0.60 4.10 6.77
C PHE A 193 0.08 3.47 8.00
N CYS A 194 0.91 4.23 8.70
CA CYS A 194 1.58 3.80 9.92
C CYS A 194 1.61 4.94 10.93
N SER A 195 1.69 4.59 12.21
CA SER A 195 1.82 5.57 13.29
C SER A 195 3.30 5.80 13.60
N ARG A 196 3.71 7.06 13.71
CA ARG A 196 4.94 7.36 14.44
C ARG A 196 4.63 7.11 15.89
N THR A 197 5.27 6.12 16.50
CA THR A 197 5.25 6.00 17.95
C THR A 197 5.81 7.32 18.50
N LEU A 198 4.93 8.20 18.99
CA LEU A 198 5.34 9.25 19.90
C LEU A 198 5.86 8.49 21.11
N HIS A 199 7.18 8.31 21.20
CA HIS A 199 7.81 8.03 22.47
C HIS A 199 7.49 9.23 23.36
N PHE A 200 6.35 9.18 24.04
CA PHE A 200 6.18 9.91 25.29
C PHE A 200 7.20 9.29 26.24
N HIS A 201 8.41 9.86 26.26
CA HIS A 201 9.24 9.84 27.44
C HIS A 201 8.45 10.57 28.54
N LEU A 202 7.54 9.85 29.19
CA LEU A 202 7.13 10.17 30.55
C LEU A 202 8.34 9.90 31.44
N SER A 203 9.25 10.87 31.47
CA SER A 203 10.15 11.04 32.60
C SER A 203 9.33 11.70 33.70
N LEU A 204 8.82 10.87 34.62
CA LEU A 204 8.40 11.30 35.95
C LEU A 204 9.08 10.39 36.97
#